data_AF-A0A6M2A0I8-F1
#
_entry.id   AF-A0A6M2A0I8-F1
#
_cell.length_a   1.000
_cell.length_b   1.000
_cell.length_c   1.000
_cell.angle_alpha   90.00
_cell.angle_beta   90.00
_cell.angle_gamma   90.00
#
_symmetry.space_group_name_H-M   'P 1'
#
loop_
_entity.id
_entity.type
_entity.pdbx_description
1 polymer ?
#
loop_
_entity_poly.entity_id
_entity_poly.type
_entity_poly.pdbx_seq_one_letter_code
_entity_poly.pdbx_strand_id
1 'polypeptide(L)'
;MDTKKLDDDQLINEGFSKNPRPFILWFFILALLILGILSLQWSLKEYLEEKICESPFHRVTNREMSLFLWQNPEFMRAHVAKKSGYLPNFQYLDKVSVEPQFADDFVVAPPEILFLYHTWNRQVGDLYIPRPINPAEFQEFLAYAEEWQPQYWDEAMGNYIQLVENLSSNESDLNEHLPLEVKQAFQGWKNYTQEGDQIQNIQPTYEQMRRFLKKYPTYARNYWKNVVSVKYLQTLEDGNPQDIIPKVELSAFLKVAFFNDQMSLKNQ
;
A
#
# COMPACT_ATOMS: atom_id res chain seq x y z
N MET A 1 -24.43 58.01 63.11
CA MET A 1 -23.49 56.95 62.70
C MET A 1 -24.02 56.43 61.38
N ASP A 2 -23.62 57.05 60.28
CA ASP A 2 -24.03 56.63 58.94
C ASP A 2 -22.98 55.69 58.37
N THR A 3 -23.36 54.43 58.20
CA THR A 3 -22.57 53.44 57.46
C THR A 3 -22.60 53.81 55.99
N LYS A 4 -21.50 54.37 55.50
CA LYS A 4 -21.23 54.58 54.08
C LYS A 4 -21.18 53.21 53.40
N LYS A 5 -22.27 52.81 52.73
CA LYS A 5 -22.27 51.64 51.84
C LYS A 5 -21.24 51.90 50.74
N LEU A 6 -20.21 51.06 50.68
CA LEU A 6 -19.35 50.95 49.52
C LEU A 6 -20.21 50.41 48.38
N ASP A 7 -20.24 51.16 47.30
CA ASP A 7 -20.96 50.87 46.07
C ASP A 7 -20.13 49.85 45.29
N ASP A 8 -20.56 48.59 45.30
CA ASP A 8 -19.89 47.47 44.63
C ASP A 8 -19.74 47.72 43.10
N ASP A 9 -20.56 48.63 42.54
CA ASP A 9 -20.50 49.05 41.14
C ASP A 9 -19.27 49.92 40.79
N GLN A 10 -18.55 50.45 41.80
CA GLN A 10 -17.31 51.20 41.59
C GLN A 10 -16.06 50.31 41.52
N LEU A 11 -16.12 49.07 42.00
CA LEU A 11 -15.00 48.12 41.96
C LEU A 11 -14.92 47.33 40.63
N ILE A 12 -15.99 47.30 39.85
CA ILE A 12 -16.05 46.52 38.59
C ILE A 12 -15.58 47.35 37.38
N ASN A 13 -15.45 48.68 37.53
CA ASN A 13 -15.12 49.61 36.44
C ASN A 13 -13.67 50.15 36.47
N GLU A 14 -12.75 49.53 37.21
CA GLU A 14 -11.32 49.72 36.92
C GLU A 14 -10.98 49.00 35.62
N GLY A 15 -11.11 49.77 34.55
CA GLY A 15 -10.93 49.32 33.17
C GLY A 15 -9.65 48.52 32.98
N PHE A 16 -9.80 47.22 32.81
CA PHE A 16 -8.98 46.53 31.83
C PHE A 16 -9.23 47.25 30.51
N SER A 17 -8.35 48.19 30.16
CA SER A 17 -8.23 48.60 28.76
C SER A 17 -7.98 47.30 28.01
N LYS A 18 -9.02 46.76 27.35
CA LYS A 18 -8.88 45.69 26.38
C LYS A 18 -8.17 46.32 25.20
N ASN A 19 -6.88 46.61 25.38
CA ASN A 19 -6.02 47.01 24.31
C ASN A 19 -6.05 45.81 23.35
N PRO A 20 -6.59 45.91 22.13
CA PRO A 20 -6.68 44.77 21.22
C PRO A 20 -5.30 44.41 20.66
N ARG A 21 -4.30 45.29 20.86
CA ARG A 21 -2.92 45.14 20.39
C ARG A 21 -2.21 43.84 20.78
N PRO A 22 -2.32 43.30 22.02
CA PRO A 22 -1.73 42.01 22.37
C PRO A 22 -2.40 40.88 21.61
N PHE A 23 -3.73 40.88 21.48
CA PHE A 23 -4.47 39.85 20.76
C PHE A 23 -4.14 39.85 19.26
N ILE A 24 -4.09 41.03 18.64
CA ILE A 24 -3.69 41.20 17.23
C ILE A 24 -2.23 40.74 17.04
N LEU A 25 -1.32 41.12 17.94
CA LEU A 25 0.08 40.70 17.91
C LEU A 25 0.20 39.17 17.97
N TRP A 26 -0.51 38.51 18.90
CA TRP A 26 -0.51 37.04 19.00
C TRP A 26 -1.10 36.37 17.77
N PHE A 27 -2.16 36.94 17.16
CA PHE A 27 -2.71 36.44 15.92
C PHE A 27 -1.71 36.53 14.76
N PHE A 28 -0.99 37.64 14.64
CA PHE A 28 0.06 37.80 13.63
C PHE A 28 1.23 36.82 13.84
N ILE A 29 1.65 36.61 15.10
CA ILE A 29 2.70 35.64 15.42
C ILE A 29 2.24 34.21 15.07
N LEU A 30 1.01 33.84 15.40
CA LEU A 30 0.45 32.53 15.07
C LEU A 30 0.32 32.35 13.55
N ALA A 31 -0.18 33.37 12.84
CA ALA A 31 -0.29 33.35 11.38
C ALA A 31 1.08 33.20 10.71
N LEU A 32 2.10 33.92 11.19
CA LEU A 32 3.48 33.78 10.72
C LEU A 32 4.07 32.40 11.02
N LEU A 33 3.78 31.82 12.18
CA LEU A 33 4.19 30.44 12.50
C LEU A 33 3.53 29.42 11.58
N ILE A 34 2.22 29.54 11.33
CA ILE A 34 1.48 28.66 10.41
C ILE A 34 2.03 28.82 8.99
N LEU A 35 2.20 30.05 8.50
CA LEU A 35 2.81 30.33 7.20
C LEU A 35 4.24 29.78 7.11
N GLY A 36 5.03 29.92 8.17
CA GLY A 36 6.39 29.36 8.25
C GLY A 36 6.39 27.84 8.17
N ILE A 37 5.50 27.16 8.90
CA ILE A 37 5.35 25.70 8.86
C ILE A 37 4.91 25.24 7.46
N LEU A 38 3.89 25.87 6.88
CA LEU A 38 3.39 25.54 5.55
C LEU A 38 4.46 25.77 4.48
N SER A 39 5.18 26.89 4.54
CA SER A 39 6.28 27.20 3.62
C SER A 39 7.42 26.18 3.74
N LEU A 40 7.77 25.77 4.97
CA LEU A 40 8.80 24.75 5.19
C LEU A 40 8.36 23.39 4.61
N GLN A 41 7.10 23.00 4.83
CA GLN A 41 6.54 21.76 4.27
C GLN A 41 6.56 21.78 2.74
N TRP A 42 6.19 22.91 2.14
CA TRP A 42 6.14 23.06 0.68
C TRP A 42 7.55 23.03 0.06
N SER A 43 8.50 23.76 0.65
CA SER A 43 9.90 23.75 0.21
C SER A 43 10.56 22.38 0.40
N LEU A 44 10.25 21.67 1.49
CA LEU A 44 10.75 20.30 1.71
C LEU A 44 10.16 19.33 0.69
N LYS A 45 8.88 19.49 0.33
CA LYS A 45 8.22 18.72 -0.72
C LYS A 45 8.90 18.97 -2.08
N GLU A 46 9.08 20.22 -2.48
CA GLU A 46 9.76 20.57 -3.75
C GLU A 46 11.19 20.03 -3.81
N TYR A 47 11.96 20.17 -2.73
CA TYR A 47 13.33 19.65 -2.67
C TYR A 47 13.37 18.12 -2.79
N LEU A 48 12.45 17.42 -2.10
CA LEU A 48 12.33 15.97 -2.20
C LEU A 48 11.88 15.55 -3.59
N GLU A 49 10.91 16.23 -4.19
CA GLU A 49 10.45 15.97 -5.56
C GLU A 49 11.58 16.16 -6.58
N GLU A 50 12.38 17.23 -6.45
CA GLU A 50 13.55 17.47 -7.32
C GLU A 50 14.57 16.33 -7.19
N LYS A 51 14.90 15.93 -5.95
CA LYS A 51 15.85 14.83 -5.69
C LYS A 51 15.32 13.46 -6.10
N ILE A 52 14.01 13.24 -5.98
CA ILE A 52 13.31 12.05 -6.48
C ILE A 52 13.38 12.02 -8.02
N CYS A 53 13.13 13.16 -8.68
CA CYS A 53 13.15 13.27 -10.14
C CYS A 53 14.54 12.99 -10.74
N GLU A 54 15.63 13.28 -10.02
CA GLU A 54 17.01 13.07 -10.50
C GLU A 54 17.39 11.60 -10.72
N SER A 55 16.73 10.63 -10.07
CA SER A 55 17.13 9.22 -10.14
C SER A 55 15.96 8.30 -10.51
N PRO A 56 16.11 7.43 -11.55
CA PRO A 56 15.11 6.43 -11.89
C PRO A 56 14.71 5.52 -10.73
N PHE A 57 15.59 5.36 -9.74
CA PHE A 57 15.32 4.57 -8.54
C PHE A 57 14.14 5.11 -7.70
N HIS A 58 13.92 6.43 -7.69
CA HIS A 58 12.82 7.03 -6.92
C HIS A 58 11.56 7.27 -7.77
N ARG A 59 11.63 7.02 -9.08
CA ARG A 59 10.48 7.15 -10.00
C ARG A 59 9.60 5.91 -9.90
N VAL A 60 8.93 5.77 -8.77
CA VAL A 60 7.93 4.74 -8.51
C VAL A 60 6.66 5.45 -8.07
N THR A 61 5.53 5.22 -8.72
CA THR A 61 4.26 5.86 -8.35
C THR A 61 3.63 5.17 -7.14
N ASN A 62 2.67 5.84 -6.49
CA ASN A 62 1.92 5.20 -5.41
C ASN A 62 1.10 4.00 -5.91
N ARG A 63 0.59 4.04 -7.14
CA ARG A 63 -0.10 2.93 -7.81
C ARG A 63 0.83 1.72 -7.99
N GLU A 64 2.02 1.94 -8.54
CA GLU A 64 3.06 0.89 -8.67
C GLU A 64 3.46 0.31 -7.31
N MET A 65 3.67 1.19 -6.32
CA MET A 65 3.97 0.74 -4.96
C MET A 65 2.80 -0.06 -4.36
N SER A 66 1.55 0.34 -4.61
CA SER A 66 0.36 -0.37 -4.11
C SER A 66 0.35 -1.81 -4.62
N LEU A 67 0.65 -2.00 -5.92
CA LEU A 67 0.76 -3.29 -6.56
C LEU A 67 1.79 -4.19 -5.86
N PHE A 68 2.99 -3.66 -5.63
CA PHE A 68 4.05 -4.39 -4.91
C PHE A 68 3.63 -4.76 -3.49
N LEU A 69 3.03 -3.84 -2.76
CA LEU A 69 2.61 -4.07 -1.37
C LEU A 69 1.50 -5.11 -1.29
N TRP A 70 0.57 -5.14 -2.26
CA TRP A 70 -0.47 -6.18 -2.33
C TRP A 70 0.11 -7.59 -2.47
N GLN A 71 1.25 -7.72 -3.16
CA GLN A 71 1.97 -8.99 -3.30
C GLN A 71 2.88 -9.33 -2.12
N ASN A 72 3.21 -8.33 -1.28
CA ASN A 72 4.13 -8.45 -0.16
C ASN A 72 3.53 -7.80 1.10
N PRO A 73 2.43 -8.37 1.64
CA PRO A 73 1.65 -7.77 2.71
C PRO A 73 2.43 -7.62 4.03
N GLU A 74 3.57 -8.30 4.20
CA GLU A 74 4.48 -8.08 5.32
C GLU A 74 5.01 -6.64 5.40
N PHE A 75 5.03 -5.92 4.27
CA PHE A 75 5.43 -4.52 4.20
C PHE A 75 4.22 -3.57 4.32
N MET A 76 3.01 -4.10 4.40
CA MET A 76 1.80 -3.34 4.71
C MET A 76 1.65 -3.19 6.23
N ARG A 77 1.43 -1.96 6.69
CA ARG A 77 1.41 -1.61 8.13
C ARG A 77 0.11 -1.95 8.88
N ALA A 78 -0.76 -2.78 8.33
CA ALA A 78 -2.12 -2.96 8.83
C ALA A 78 -2.20 -3.46 10.29
N HIS A 79 -1.19 -4.19 10.75
CA HIS A 79 -1.15 -4.78 12.10
C HIS A 79 -0.14 -4.12 13.06
N VAL A 80 0.43 -2.96 12.70
CA VAL A 80 1.40 -2.27 13.56
C VAL A 80 0.67 -1.32 14.50
N ALA A 81 0.79 -1.54 15.81
CA ALA A 81 0.14 -0.74 16.87
C ALA A 81 0.47 0.78 16.80
N LYS A 82 1.54 1.15 16.11
CA LYS A 82 1.88 2.53 15.75
C LYS A 82 2.03 2.64 14.22
N LYS A 83 1.00 3.18 13.57
CA LYS A 83 1.03 3.58 12.16
C LYS A 83 1.90 4.84 12.03
N SER A 84 3.21 4.71 11.83
CA SER A 84 4.04 5.84 11.36
C SER A 84 3.93 5.94 9.83
N GLY A 85 3.64 7.10 9.26
CA GLY A 85 3.55 7.24 7.81
C GLY A 85 4.96 7.24 7.20
N TYR A 86 5.43 6.13 6.64
CA TYR A 86 6.51 6.20 5.63
C TYR A 86 5.97 6.13 4.21
N LEU A 87 4.67 5.91 4.01
CA LEU A 87 3.98 6.06 2.73
C LEU A 87 2.83 7.05 2.98
N PRO A 88 3.08 8.36 2.84
CA PRO A 88 2.14 9.39 3.28
C PRO A 88 0.81 9.38 2.53
N ASN A 89 0.79 8.89 1.29
CA ASN A 89 -0.39 8.86 0.43
C ASN A 89 -1.23 7.58 0.58
N PHE A 90 -0.80 6.65 1.43
CA PHE A 90 -1.57 5.46 1.75
C PHE A 90 -2.46 5.73 2.96
N GLN A 91 -3.75 5.50 2.77
CA GLN A 91 -4.68 5.41 3.88
C GLN A 91 -4.37 4.14 4.66
N TYR A 92 -4.41 4.24 5.99
CA TYR A 92 -4.23 3.08 6.87
C TYR A 92 -5.32 2.97 7.92
N LEU A 93 -6.16 4.00 8.11
CA LEU A 93 -7.16 4.04 9.17
C LEU A 93 -8.35 3.14 8.86
N ASP A 94 -8.94 3.31 7.67
CA ASP A 94 -10.18 2.63 7.27
C ASP A 94 -9.96 1.54 6.21
N LYS A 95 -8.99 1.74 5.30
CA LYS A 95 -8.54 0.80 4.29
C LYS A 95 -7.04 0.94 4.06
N VAL A 96 -6.40 -0.05 3.44
CA VAL A 96 -5.00 0.03 2.98
C VAL A 96 -5.04 0.31 1.48
N SER A 97 -5.20 1.58 1.10
CA SER A 97 -5.32 2.00 -0.31
C SER A 97 -4.67 3.35 -0.52
N VAL A 98 -4.41 3.72 -1.76
CA VAL A 98 -3.94 5.07 -2.10
C VAL A 98 -5.14 5.99 -2.34
N GLU A 99 -5.03 7.25 -1.92
CA GLU A 99 -6.03 8.23 -2.37
C GLU A 99 -5.94 8.42 -3.89
N PRO A 100 -7.05 8.34 -4.64
CA PRO A 100 -6.99 8.31 -6.10
C PRO A 100 -6.21 9.48 -6.72
N GLN A 101 -6.36 10.67 -6.13
CA GLN A 101 -5.67 11.89 -6.56
C GLN A 101 -4.13 11.85 -6.45
N PHE A 102 -3.58 10.95 -5.64
CA PHE A 102 -2.14 10.79 -5.44
C PHE A 102 -1.61 9.48 -6.04
N ALA A 103 -2.45 8.70 -6.73
CA ALA A 103 -2.09 7.39 -7.26
C ALA A 103 -0.86 7.44 -8.18
N ASP A 104 -0.80 8.47 -9.02
CA ASP A 104 0.25 8.61 -10.03
C ASP A 104 1.40 9.55 -9.58
N ASP A 105 1.30 10.11 -8.36
CA ASP A 105 2.43 10.82 -7.73
C ASP A 105 3.55 9.84 -7.36
N PHE A 106 4.80 10.32 -7.40
CA PHE A 106 5.93 9.52 -6.92
C PHE A 106 5.82 9.23 -5.42
N VAL A 107 6.06 7.97 -5.06
CA VAL A 107 6.02 7.51 -3.68
C VAL A 107 7.24 8.01 -2.92
N VAL A 108 6.99 8.59 -1.75
CA VAL A 108 8.04 8.86 -0.77
C VAL A 108 8.13 7.62 0.12
N ALA A 109 9.13 6.76 -0.11
CA ALA A 109 9.36 5.54 0.66
C ALA A 109 10.84 5.41 1.06
N PRO A 110 11.16 4.65 2.13
CA PRO A 110 12.55 4.36 2.49
C PRO A 110 13.29 3.67 1.32
N PRO A 111 14.59 3.97 1.10
CA PRO A 111 15.36 3.37 0.01
C PRO A 111 15.35 1.84 0.02
N GLU A 112 15.28 1.22 1.19
CA GLU A 112 15.19 -0.23 1.33
C GLU A 112 13.91 -0.77 0.69
N ILE A 113 12.76 -0.10 0.91
CA ILE A 113 11.48 -0.50 0.33
C ILE A 113 11.48 -0.30 -1.19
N LEU A 114 12.02 0.81 -1.68
CA LEU A 114 12.18 1.04 -3.12
C LEU A 114 13.10 -0.01 -3.75
N PHE A 115 14.17 -0.42 -3.07
CA PHE A 115 15.04 -1.48 -3.55
C PHE A 115 14.30 -2.81 -3.65
N LEU A 116 13.44 -3.13 -2.68
CA LEU A 116 12.58 -4.32 -2.74
C LEU A 116 11.59 -4.24 -3.91
N TYR A 117 10.93 -3.10 -4.10
CA TYR A 117 10.06 -2.85 -5.24
C TYR A 117 10.79 -3.12 -6.57
N HIS A 118 11.95 -2.49 -6.79
CA HIS A 118 12.71 -2.66 -8.03
C HIS A 118 13.20 -4.09 -8.24
N THR A 119 13.56 -4.77 -7.16
CA THR A 119 13.95 -6.18 -7.21
C THR A 119 12.77 -7.07 -7.59
N TRP A 120 11.61 -6.84 -6.97
CA TRP A 120 10.37 -7.53 -7.29
C TRP A 120 9.96 -7.28 -8.75
N ASN A 121 9.85 -6.01 -9.15
CA ASN A 121 9.40 -5.62 -10.49
C ASN A 121 10.27 -6.28 -11.57
N ARG A 122 11.60 -6.18 -11.43
CA ARG A 122 12.55 -6.74 -12.38
C ARG A 122 12.49 -8.27 -12.51
N GLN A 123 12.13 -8.98 -11.45
CA GLN A 123 12.29 -10.44 -11.40
C GLN A 123 10.97 -11.19 -11.52
N VAL A 124 9.94 -10.70 -10.86
CA VAL A 124 8.64 -11.35 -10.72
C VAL A 124 7.48 -10.45 -11.12
N GLY A 125 7.72 -9.15 -11.39
CA GLY A 125 6.70 -8.21 -11.83
C GLY A 125 5.94 -8.68 -13.06
N ASP A 126 6.60 -9.36 -13.99
CA ASP A 126 5.95 -9.93 -15.19
C ASP A 126 5.37 -11.33 -14.97
N LEU A 127 5.63 -11.97 -13.82
CA LEU A 127 5.17 -13.33 -13.53
C LEU A 127 3.77 -13.29 -12.94
N TYR A 128 2.78 -13.41 -13.81
CA TYR A 128 1.39 -13.59 -13.41
C TYR A 128 0.96 -15.05 -13.41
N ILE A 129 0.30 -15.46 -12.32
CA ILE A 129 -0.30 -16.79 -12.18
C ILE A 129 -1.81 -16.62 -12.39
N PRO A 130 -2.33 -16.98 -13.58
CA PRO A 130 -3.70 -16.68 -13.96
C PRO A 130 -4.70 -17.42 -13.06
N ARG A 131 -5.69 -16.66 -12.58
CA ARG A 131 -6.85 -17.16 -11.84
C ARG A 131 -8.10 -16.53 -12.43
N PRO A 132 -9.26 -17.22 -12.44
CA PRO A 132 -10.50 -16.59 -12.85
C PRO A 132 -10.77 -15.33 -12.05
N ILE A 133 -11.21 -14.28 -12.73
CA ILE A 133 -11.59 -12.99 -12.16
C ILE A 133 -13.10 -12.87 -12.28
N ASN A 134 -13.80 -13.07 -11.15
CA ASN A 134 -15.24 -12.93 -11.08
C ASN A 134 -15.63 -11.44 -11.18
N PRO A 135 -16.60 -11.07 -12.03
CA PRO A 135 -16.98 -9.65 -12.18
C PRO A 135 -17.52 -8.99 -10.92
N ALA A 136 -18.26 -9.71 -10.07
CA ALA A 136 -18.80 -9.15 -8.83
C ALA A 136 -17.68 -8.85 -7.83
N GLU A 137 -16.73 -9.77 -7.65
CA GLU A 137 -15.53 -9.51 -6.83
C GLU A 137 -14.69 -8.38 -7.42
N PHE A 138 -14.60 -8.28 -8.74
CA PHE A 138 -13.88 -7.20 -9.41
C PHE A 138 -14.55 -5.83 -9.18
N GLN A 139 -15.88 -5.76 -9.14
CA GLN A 139 -16.61 -4.55 -8.74
C GLN A 139 -16.31 -4.17 -7.28
N GLU A 140 -16.27 -5.14 -6.36
CA GLU A 140 -15.88 -4.90 -4.96
C GLU A 140 -14.45 -4.35 -4.86
N PHE A 141 -13.52 -4.90 -5.65
CA PHE A 141 -12.15 -4.40 -5.75
C PHE A 141 -12.12 -2.93 -6.20
N LEU A 142 -12.83 -2.57 -7.27
CA LEU A 142 -12.86 -1.18 -7.77
C LEU A 142 -13.53 -0.21 -6.79
N ALA A 143 -14.49 -0.69 -5.99
CA ALA A 143 -15.10 0.10 -4.92
C ALA A 143 -14.15 0.28 -3.73
N TYR A 144 -13.30 -0.71 -3.44
CA TYR A 144 -12.31 -0.65 -2.37
C TYR A 144 -11.10 0.21 -2.74
N ALA A 145 -10.44 -0.14 -3.86
CA ALA A 145 -9.22 0.47 -4.35
C ALA A 145 -9.55 1.40 -5.53
N GLU A 146 -10.20 2.51 -5.20
CA GLU A 146 -10.69 3.51 -6.14
C GLU A 146 -9.60 4.01 -7.08
N GLU A 147 -8.33 4.03 -6.66
CA GLU A 147 -7.22 4.42 -7.51
C GLU A 147 -7.19 3.62 -8.83
N TRP A 148 -7.64 2.37 -8.83
CA TRP A 148 -7.69 1.51 -10.03
C TRP A 148 -8.90 1.76 -10.94
N GLN A 149 -9.82 2.64 -10.57
CA GLN A 149 -10.90 3.03 -11.48
C GLN A 149 -10.36 3.90 -12.62
N PRO A 150 -10.83 3.69 -13.87
CA PRO A 150 -10.33 4.44 -15.02
C PRO A 150 -10.45 5.97 -14.90
N GLN A 151 -11.48 6.47 -14.19
CA GLN A 151 -11.67 7.91 -13.99
C GLN A 151 -10.56 8.58 -13.16
N TYR A 152 -9.73 7.79 -12.46
CA TYR A 152 -8.60 8.27 -11.65
C TYR A 152 -7.26 7.76 -12.18
N TRP A 153 -7.21 7.28 -13.42
CA TRP A 153 -6.00 6.77 -14.03
C TRP A 153 -5.90 7.29 -15.46
N ASP A 154 -5.19 8.41 -15.63
CA ASP A 154 -5.10 9.12 -16.91
C ASP A 154 -4.47 8.25 -18.02
N GLU A 155 -3.60 7.31 -17.64
CA GLU A 155 -2.93 6.36 -18.55
C GLU A 155 -3.70 5.04 -18.75
N ALA A 156 -4.93 4.93 -18.23
CA ALA A 156 -5.75 3.74 -18.39
C ALA A 156 -5.96 3.37 -19.86
N MET A 157 -5.71 2.10 -20.20
CA MET A 157 -5.86 1.61 -21.58
C MET A 157 -7.34 1.66 -22.03
N GLY A 158 -7.59 2.06 -23.27
CA GLY A 158 -8.97 2.25 -23.77
C GLY A 158 -9.87 1.01 -23.69
N ASN A 159 -9.31 -0.20 -23.85
CA ASN A 159 -10.04 -1.45 -23.66
C ASN A 159 -10.44 -1.68 -22.19
N TYR A 160 -9.59 -1.27 -21.24
CA TYR A 160 -9.88 -1.34 -19.81
C TYR A 160 -11.00 -0.36 -19.42
N ILE A 161 -10.95 0.87 -19.94
CA ILE A 161 -12.01 1.88 -19.74
C ILE A 161 -13.37 1.29 -20.17
N GLN A 162 -13.44 0.79 -21.41
CA GLN A 162 -14.67 0.21 -21.97
C GLN A 162 -15.17 -1.01 -21.19
N LEU A 163 -14.25 -1.86 -20.69
CA LEU A 163 -14.61 -3.01 -19.88
C LEU A 163 -15.26 -2.58 -18.56
N VAL A 164 -14.68 -1.60 -17.87
CA VAL A 164 -15.21 -1.12 -16.58
C VAL A 164 -16.56 -0.42 -16.76
N GLU A 165 -16.74 0.38 -17.83
CA GLU A 165 -18.00 1.04 -18.15
C GLU A 165 -19.15 0.07 -18.44
N ASN A 166 -18.84 -1.09 -19.03
CA ASN A 166 -19.82 -2.10 -19.42
C ASN A 166 -19.82 -3.32 -18.48
N LEU A 167 -19.20 -3.21 -17.31
CA LEU A 167 -18.96 -4.32 -16.42
C LEU A 167 -20.28 -4.93 -15.91
N SER A 168 -20.62 -6.09 -16.46
CA SER A 168 -21.84 -6.84 -16.11
C SER A 168 -21.52 -8.01 -15.19
N SER A 169 -22.31 -8.20 -14.14
CA SER A 169 -22.16 -9.32 -13.19
C SER A 169 -22.39 -10.70 -13.83
N ASN A 170 -22.83 -10.76 -15.09
CA ASN A 170 -23.11 -12.00 -15.83
C ASN A 170 -21.93 -12.53 -16.66
N GLU A 171 -20.80 -11.82 -16.71
CA GLU A 171 -19.60 -12.32 -17.37
C GLU A 171 -18.95 -13.47 -16.57
N SER A 172 -18.33 -14.42 -17.26
CA SER A 172 -17.81 -15.64 -16.62
C SER A 172 -16.40 -15.49 -16.07
N ASP A 173 -15.50 -14.84 -16.81
CA ASP A 173 -14.13 -14.56 -16.39
C ASP A 173 -13.57 -13.32 -17.11
N LEU A 174 -13.11 -12.33 -16.34
CA LEU A 174 -12.49 -11.11 -16.87
C LEU A 174 -11.00 -11.26 -17.17
N ASN A 175 -10.37 -12.39 -16.81
CA ASN A 175 -8.92 -12.53 -16.85
C ASN A 175 -8.33 -12.13 -18.20
N GLU A 176 -8.86 -12.62 -19.31
CA GLU A 176 -8.27 -12.40 -20.63
C GLU A 176 -8.33 -10.93 -21.10
N HIS A 177 -9.22 -10.12 -20.53
CA HIS A 177 -9.53 -8.77 -21.02
C HIS A 177 -8.85 -7.65 -20.22
N LEU A 178 -8.38 -7.94 -19.01
CA LEU A 178 -7.78 -6.95 -18.12
C LEU A 178 -6.28 -6.71 -18.43
N PRO A 179 -5.75 -5.50 -18.24
CA PRO A 179 -4.31 -5.25 -18.24
C PRO A 179 -3.60 -6.04 -17.13
N LEU A 180 -2.34 -6.41 -17.35
CA LEU A 180 -1.55 -7.22 -16.40
C LEU A 180 -1.54 -6.64 -14.99
N GLU A 181 -1.25 -5.34 -14.88
CA GLU A 181 -1.17 -4.62 -13.60
C GLU A 181 -2.51 -4.67 -12.85
N VAL A 182 -3.63 -4.54 -13.56
CA VAL A 182 -4.98 -4.65 -12.98
C VAL A 182 -5.25 -6.06 -12.49
N LYS A 183 -4.87 -7.09 -13.26
CA LYS A 183 -5.01 -8.49 -12.82
C LYS A 183 -4.22 -8.77 -11.56
N GLN A 184 -2.99 -8.26 -11.48
CA GLN A 184 -2.12 -8.44 -10.34
C GLN A 184 -2.58 -7.63 -9.13
N ALA A 185 -3.09 -6.41 -9.34
CA ALA A 185 -3.68 -5.59 -8.28
C ALA A 185 -4.91 -6.26 -7.69
N PHE A 186 -5.84 -6.73 -8.54
CA PHE A 186 -7.01 -7.49 -8.12
C PHE A 186 -6.63 -8.75 -7.35
N GLN A 187 -5.73 -9.57 -7.90
CA GLN A 187 -5.28 -10.80 -7.25
C GLN A 187 -4.62 -10.52 -5.89
N GLY A 188 -3.79 -9.48 -5.82
CA GLY A 188 -3.14 -9.07 -4.58
C GLY A 188 -4.12 -8.53 -3.54
N TRP A 189 -5.08 -7.69 -3.94
CA TRP A 189 -6.18 -7.25 -3.10
C TRP A 189 -6.98 -8.43 -2.55
N LYS A 190 -7.34 -9.40 -3.39
CA LYS A 190 -8.08 -10.60 -2.98
C LYS A 190 -7.28 -11.44 -1.99
N ASN A 191 -6.00 -11.67 -2.29
CA ASN A 191 -5.06 -12.37 -1.41
C ASN A 191 -4.98 -11.71 -0.03
N TYR A 192 -4.99 -10.38 0.01
CA TYR A 192 -4.91 -9.63 1.25
C TYR A 192 -6.23 -9.60 2.03
N THR A 193 -7.34 -9.26 1.38
CA THR A 193 -8.62 -8.98 2.04
C THR A 193 -9.47 -10.22 2.32
N GLN A 194 -9.39 -11.23 1.45
CA GLN A 194 -10.29 -12.39 1.50
C GLN A 194 -9.54 -13.70 1.81
N GLU A 195 -8.29 -13.83 1.36
CA GLU A 195 -7.58 -15.12 1.36
C GLU A 195 -6.36 -15.15 2.32
N GLY A 196 -6.12 -14.07 3.07
CA GLY A 196 -4.94 -13.90 3.91
C GLY A 196 -4.74 -15.01 4.95
N ASP A 197 -5.82 -15.39 5.63
CA ASP A 197 -5.80 -16.49 6.62
C ASP A 197 -5.45 -17.84 5.97
N GLN A 198 -5.93 -18.09 4.75
CA GLN A 198 -5.64 -19.33 4.03
C GLN A 198 -4.17 -19.38 3.61
N ILE A 199 -3.66 -18.26 3.09
CA ILE A 199 -2.26 -18.10 2.69
C ILE A 199 -1.33 -18.26 3.90
N GLN A 200 -1.67 -17.67 5.05
CA GLN A 200 -0.85 -17.77 6.26
C GLN A 200 -0.74 -19.21 6.77
N ASN A 201 -1.83 -19.97 6.64
CA ASN A 201 -1.96 -21.34 7.13
C ASN A 201 -1.49 -22.42 6.15
N ILE A 202 -1.04 -22.04 4.96
CA ILE A 202 -0.51 -22.98 3.97
C ILE A 202 0.70 -23.74 4.51
N GLN A 203 0.72 -25.05 4.28
CA GLN A 203 1.76 -25.97 4.75
C GLN A 203 2.21 -26.85 3.57
N PRO A 204 2.98 -26.31 2.61
CA PRO A 204 3.44 -27.07 1.47
C PRO A 204 4.43 -28.15 1.90
N THR A 205 4.36 -29.30 1.23
CA THR A 205 5.43 -30.29 1.31
C THR A 205 6.63 -29.90 0.44
N TYR A 206 7.80 -30.49 0.71
CA TYR A 206 8.98 -30.31 -0.17
C TYR A 206 8.68 -30.68 -1.61
N GLU A 207 7.94 -31.76 -1.84
CA GLU A 207 7.55 -32.16 -3.19
C GLU A 207 6.70 -31.11 -3.91
N GLN A 208 5.68 -30.58 -3.24
CA GLN A 208 4.81 -29.56 -3.80
C GLN A 208 5.60 -28.29 -4.15
N MET A 209 6.47 -27.86 -3.25
CA MET A 209 7.29 -26.67 -3.47
C MET A 209 8.30 -26.87 -4.60
N ARG A 210 8.96 -28.04 -4.69
CA ARG A 210 9.87 -28.35 -5.81
C ARG A 210 9.15 -28.32 -7.15
N ARG A 211 7.92 -28.87 -7.23
CA ARG A 211 7.10 -28.81 -8.45
C ARG A 211 6.75 -27.36 -8.82
N PHE A 212 6.33 -26.57 -7.85
CA PHE A 212 6.04 -25.15 -8.04
C PHE A 212 7.27 -24.38 -8.53
N LEU A 213 8.42 -24.56 -7.88
CA LEU A 213 9.66 -23.86 -8.23
C LEU A 213 10.27 -24.35 -9.55
N LYS A 214 9.97 -25.58 -9.98
CA LYS A 214 10.28 -26.03 -11.35
C LYS A 214 9.48 -25.27 -12.40
N LYS A 215 8.22 -24.94 -12.10
CA LYS A 215 7.33 -24.14 -12.97
C LYS A 215 7.68 -22.65 -12.92
N TYR A 216 8.02 -22.13 -11.75
CA TYR A 216 8.34 -20.72 -11.51
C TYR A 216 9.72 -20.56 -10.83
N PRO A 217 10.83 -20.80 -11.55
CA PRO A 217 12.17 -20.86 -10.95
C PRO A 217 12.66 -19.54 -10.37
N THR A 218 12.08 -18.40 -10.78
CA THR A 218 12.47 -17.09 -10.27
C THR A 218 12.19 -16.92 -8.77
N TYR A 219 11.19 -17.63 -8.24
CA TYR A 219 10.90 -17.65 -6.81
C TYR A 219 11.97 -18.38 -6.00
N ALA A 220 12.74 -19.30 -6.58
CA ALA A 220 13.79 -20.04 -5.86
C ALA A 220 15.10 -19.25 -5.70
N ARG A 221 15.25 -18.11 -6.39
CA ARG A 221 16.55 -17.46 -6.54
C ARG A 221 17.07 -16.84 -5.24
N ASN A 222 18.39 -16.93 -5.06
CA ASN A 222 19.09 -16.56 -3.82
C ASN A 222 19.00 -15.06 -3.47
N TYR A 223 18.64 -14.15 -4.37
CA TYR A 223 18.51 -12.74 -3.98
C TYR A 223 17.35 -12.50 -3.00
N TRP A 224 16.34 -13.38 -2.96
CA TRP A 224 15.32 -13.37 -1.90
C TRP A 224 15.91 -13.64 -0.52
N LYS A 225 17.06 -14.31 -0.42
CA LYS A 225 17.77 -14.53 0.85
C LYS A 225 18.22 -13.21 1.50
N ASN A 226 18.61 -12.23 0.68
CA ASN A 226 19.00 -10.90 1.15
C ASN A 226 17.80 -10.07 1.60
N VAL A 227 16.60 -10.41 1.11
CA VAL A 227 15.35 -9.67 1.37
C VAL A 227 14.55 -10.28 2.53
N VAL A 228 14.51 -11.61 2.64
CA VAL A 228 13.54 -12.31 3.50
C VAL A 228 14.21 -12.97 4.71
N SER A 229 15.28 -13.74 4.52
CA SER A 229 15.91 -14.52 5.61
C SER A 229 17.15 -15.28 5.16
N VAL A 230 18.10 -15.47 6.09
CA VAL A 230 19.26 -16.37 5.91
C VAL A 230 18.85 -17.84 5.72
N LYS A 231 17.63 -18.22 6.16
CA LYS A 231 17.10 -19.59 6.11
C LYS A 231 16.19 -19.87 4.90
N TYR A 232 16.09 -18.96 3.94
CA TYR A 232 15.18 -19.11 2.80
C TYR A 232 15.46 -20.39 2.01
N LEU A 233 14.47 -21.30 1.95
CA LEU A 233 14.51 -22.59 1.25
C LEU A 233 15.80 -23.41 1.49
N GLN A 234 16.39 -23.29 2.68
CA GLN A 234 17.69 -23.89 2.99
C GLN A 234 17.69 -25.41 2.89
N THR A 235 16.58 -26.05 3.23
CA THR A 235 16.44 -27.52 3.26
C THR A 235 15.74 -28.07 2.02
N LEU A 236 15.49 -27.24 1.00
CA LEU A 236 14.65 -27.61 -0.14
C LEU A 236 15.18 -28.81 -0.92
N GLU A 237 16.50 -28.97 -1.07
CA GLU A 237 17.10 -30.08 -1.83
C GLU A 237 17.19 -31.38 -1.01
N ASP A 238 17.55 -31.27 0.28
CA ASP A 238 17.83 -32.43 1.14
C ASP A 238 16.60 -32.92 1.93
N GLY A 239 15.52 -32.14 1.96
CA GLY A 239 14.28 -32.49 2.67
C GLY A 239 13.57 -33.72 2.09
N ASN A 240 12.93 -34.51 2.96
CA ASN A 240 12.10 -35.63 2.52
C ASN A 240 10.88 -35.09 1.74
N PRO A 241 10.58 -35.59 0.52
CA PRO A 241 9.48 -35.08 -0.32
C PRO A 241 8.12 -34.90 0.38
N GLN A 242 7.78 -35.76 1.34
CA GLN A 242 6.49 -35.76 2.02
C GLN A 242 6.45 -34.88 3.28
N ASP A 243 7.60 -34.40 3.75
CA ASP A 243 7.66 -33.55 4.93
C ASP A 243 7.18 -32.13 4.60
N ILE A 244 6.60 -31.48 5.62
CA ILE A 244 6.16 -30.08 5.53
C ILE A 244 7.39 -29.17 5.66
N ILE A 245 7.49 -28.17 4.79
CA ILE A 245 8.57 -27.18 4.87
C ILE A 245 8.39 -26.32 6.15
N PRO A 246 9.44 -26.13 6.97
CA PRO A 246 9.35 -25.27 8.14
C PRO A 246 8.91 -23.86 7.77
N LYS A 247 7.95 -23.30 8.52
CA LYS A 247 7.39 -21.96 8.26
C LYS A 247 8.46 -20.86 8.18
N VAL A 248 9.59 -21.02 8.86
CA VAL A 248 10.73 -20.08 8.87
C VAL A 248 11.52 -20.03 7.57
N GLU A 249 11.35 -21.03 6.70
CA GLU A 249 11.98 -21.10 5.38
C GLU A 249 11.08 -20.55 4.27
N LEU A 250 9.79 -20.38 4.54
CA LEU A 250 8.78 -19.89 3.61
C LEU A 250 8.51 -18.39 3.83
N SER A 251 8.94 -17.57 2.88
CA SER A 251 8.56 -16.16 2.83
C SER A 251 7.06 -15.98 2.60
N ALA A 252 6.52 -14.82 2.97
CA ALA A 252 5.12 -14.49 2.70
C ALA A 252 4.85 -14.40 1.19
N PHE A 253 5.70 -13.71 0.42
CA PHE A 253 5.57 -13.64 -1.04
C PHE A 253 5.57 -15.03 -1.72
N LEU A 254 6.39 -15.99 -1.24
CA LEU A 254 6.42 -17.35 -1.79
C LEU A 254 5.12 -18.11 -1.46
N LYS A 255 4.59 -17.94 -0.25
CA LYS A 255 3.29 -18.53 0.14
C LYS A 255 2.16 -17.98 -0.73
N VAL A 256 2.15 -16.67 -0.98
CA VAL A 256 1.16 -16.02 -1.86
C VAL A 256 1.24 -16.61 -3.27
N ALA A 257 2.44 -16.66 -3.86
CA ALA A 257 2.62 -17.19 -5.21
C ALA A 257 2.27 -18.68 -5.31
N PHE A 258 2.68 -19.48 -4.33
CA PHE A 258 2.33 -20.89 -4.26
C PHE A 258 0.81 -21.10 -4.10
N PHE A 259 0.16 -20.32 -3.24
CA PHE A 259 -1.29 -20.35 -3.07
C PHE A 259 -2.01 -19.98 -4.38
N ASN A 260 -1.56 -18.94 -5.08
CA ASN A 260 -2.10 -18.55 -6.38
C ASN A 260 -2.00 -19.69 -7.41
N ASP A 261 -0.88 -20.43 -7.44
CA ASP A 261 -0.72 -21.60 -8.30
C ASP A 261 -1.72 -22.70 -7.94
N GLN A 262 -1.87 -23.02 -6.66
CA GLN A 262 -2.86 -24.01 -6.20
C GLN A 262 -4.30 -23.62 -6.60
N MET A 263 -4.65 -22.34 -6.46
CA MET A 263 -5.98 -21.84 -6.85
C MET A 263 -6.16 -21.81 -8.36
N SER A 264 -5.11 -21.55 -9.14
CA SER A 264 -5.16 -21.66 -10.61
C SER A 264 -5.48 -23.08 -11.07
N LEU A 265 -4.91 -24.09 -10.39
CA LEU A 265 -5.08 -25.50 -10.75
C LEU A 265 -6.45 -26.08 -10.35
N LYS A 266 -7.10 -25.53 -9.32
CA LYS A 266 -8.45 -25.97 -8.89
C LYS A 266 -9.56 -25.54 -9.86
N ASN A 267 -9.30 -24.52 -10.65
CA ASN A 267 -10.27 -23.91 -11.56
C ASN A 267 -10.06 -24.33 -13.03
N GLN A 268 -9.17 -25.29 -13.28
CA GLN A 268 -8.98 -25.99 -14.56
C GLN A 268 -9.71 -27.34 -14.53
#